data_AF-A0A8C8BIG5-F1
#
_entry.id   AF-A0A8C8BIG5-F1
#
_cell.length_a   1.000
_cell.length_b   1.000
_cell.length_c   1.000
_cell.angle_alpha   90.00
_cell.angle_beta   90.00
_cell.angle_gamma   90.00
#
_symmetry.space_group_name_H-M   'P 1'
#
loop_
_entity.id
_entity.type
_entity.pdbx_description
1 polymer ?
#
loop_
_entity_poly.entity_id
_entity_poly.type
_entity_poly.pdbx_seq_one_letter_code
_entity_poly.pdbx_strand_id
1 'polypeptide(L)'
;MREPGLRHPPLPQHPSSRPSARPAPPPLPGTPRAGTRRDTPPAALTRPRAAKPRAGGHREAGAWRARPRQPPSKQPRLNTSAPAAPSRTARRARGRQEPASCRHRHRRGPAHPRTAVEEQSRGRPMPAHLLQEEEFSSASSTTTVGTLLSRVARNGDAVMEKDLLNHEDLAEDRGDVIDDIFDETYQEKEGPKPPLRYVWRNIILMSLLHLGAILGLVLIPSAKIQTLAWAILCFLVSALGITAGSHRLWSHRSYKATLPLRIFLTIANSIAFQNDIYEWVRDHRVHHKFSETDADPHNATRGFFFSHIGWLLVRKHPDVIEKGQKLDLSDVKADKVVMFQRRYYKPSVVLLCFTLPTLVPWYFWDESIIISFFIPTILRYTIGLNATWLVNSAAHMFGNRPYDQNINPRENPLVSLGALGEGFHNYHHTFPYDYSTSEFGWRLNITTAFIDLMCFLGLASDRKKVSKEVILARKMRTGDGSHKSG
;
A
#
# COMPACT_ATOMS: atom_id res chain seq x y z
N MET A 1 11.75 -79.39 10.08
CA MET A 1 13.22 -79.40 10.17
C MET A 1 13.74 -77.97 10.05
N ARG A 2 14.89 -77.67 10.67
CA ARG A 2 15.83 -76.55 10.45
C ARG A 2 15.30 -75.14 10.05
N GLU A 3 15.49 -74.21 10.99
CA GLU A 3 15.81 -72.77 10.86
C GLU A 3 17.13 -72.50 10.06
N PRO A 4 17.68 -71.26 9.92
CA PRO A 4 17.16 -69.90 10.19
C PRO A 4 17.55 -68.79 9.14
N GLY A 5 17.09 -67.54 9.36
CA GLY A 5 17.77 -66.31 8.92
C GLY A 5 16.81 -65.16 8.54
N LEU A 6 17.05 -63.87 8.84
CA LEU A 6 18.05 -63.22 9.71
C LEU A 6 17.46 -61.89 10.27
N ARG A 7 18.20 -61.13 11.10
CA ARG A 7 17.65 -60.10 12.04
C ARG A 7 17.76 -58.65 11.54
N HIS A 8 16.84 -57.79 12.03
CA HIS A 8 17.06 -56.34 12.20
C HIS A 8 17.13 -55.97 13.71
N PRO A 9 17.94 -54.96 14.12
CA PRO A 9 18.05 -54.51 15.51
C PRO A 9 17.03 -53.42 15.88
N PRO A 10 16.69 -53.23 17.18
CA PRO A 10 15.78 -52.19 17.65
C PRO A 10 16.46 -50.81 17.85
N LEU A 11 15.63 -49.77 17.98
CA LEU A 11 16.03 -48.37 18.21
C LEU A 11 16.68 -48.12 19.59
N PRO A 12 17.61 -47.16 19.71
CA PRO A 12 18.18 -46.75 20.99
C PRO A 12 17.17 -45.96 21.84
N GLN A 13 17.18 -46.21 23.15
CA GLN A 13 16.38 -45.47 24.13
C GLN A 13 17.15 -44.25 24.66
N HIS A 14 16.50 -43.09 24.78
CA HIS A 14 17.10 -41.92 25.43
C HIS A 14 17.15 -42.10 26.96
N PRO A 15 18.30 -41.84 27.62
CA PRO A 15 18.38 -41.83 29.07
C PRO A 15 17.69 -40.58 29.65
N SER A 16 16.97 -40.75 30.76
CA SER A 16 16.33 -39.64 31.47
C SER A 16 17.34 -38.89 32.35
N SER A 17 17.44 -37.57 32.18
CA SER A 17 18.25 -36.68 33.00
C SER A 17 17.38 -35.79 33.90
N ARG A 18 17.75 -35.67 35.18
CA ARG A 18 17.04 -34.83 36.17
C ARG A 18 17.28 -33.33 35.89
N PRO A 19 16.31 -32.45 36.23
CA PRO A 19 16.52 -31.00 36.10
C PRO A 19 17.59 -30.51 37.10
N SER A 20 18.53 -29.70 36.61
CA SER A 20 19.48 -28.97 37.45
C SER A 20 18.80 -27.77 38.12
N ALA A 21 19.13 -27.50 39.38
CA ALA A 21 18.60 -26.36 40.11
C ALA A 21 19.18 -25.04 39.57
N ARG A 22 18.34 -24.00 39.48
CA ARG A 22 18.81 -22.63 39.24
C ARG A 22 19.31 -22.00 40.57
N PRO A 23 20.37 -21.18 40.54
CA PRO A 23 20.76 -20.39 41.71
C PRO A 23 19.71 -19.30 42.02
N ALA A 24 19.59 -18.95 43.30
CA ALA A 24 18.69 -17.90 43.77
C ALA A 24 19.28 -16.49 43.56
N PRO A 25 18.44 -15.44 43.42
CA PRO A 25 18.91 -14.05 43.36
C PRO A 25 19.41 -13.56 44.74
N PRO A 26 20.31 -12.55 44.78
CA PRO A 26 20.83 -11.98 46.02
C PRO A 26 19.77 -11.15 46.78
N PRO A 27 19.92 -10.98 48.11
CA PRO A 27 18.97 -10.25 48.94
C PRO A 27 19.04 -8.72 48.73
N LEU A 28 17.91 -8.05 48.92
CA LEU A 28 17.84 -6.58 48.99
C LEU A 28 18.39 -6.07 50.34
N PRO A 29 19.21 -5.01 50.37
CA PRO A 29 19.61 -4.37 51.62
C PRO A 29 18.41 -3.69 52.31
N GLY A 30 18.34 -3.80 53.63
CA GLY A 30 17.13 -3.54 54.40
C GLY A 30 16.90 -2.08 54.84
N THR A 31 15.66 -1.79 55.25
CA THR A 31 15.23 -0.51 55.85
C THR A 31 15.55 -0.44 57.35
N PRO A 32 16.21 0.65 57.83
CA PRO A 32 16.25 0.99 59.25
C PRO A 32 14.92 1.56 59.77
N ARG A 33 14.71 1.52 61.10
CA ARG A 33 13.50 2.02 61.80
C ARG A 33 13.65 3.47 62.30
N ALA A 34 12.53 4.04 62.75
CA ALA A 34 12.36 5.43 63.17
C ALA A 34 13.05 5.85 64.49
N GLY A 35 13.31 7.16 64.61
CA GLY A 35 13.68 7.91 65.83
C GLY A 35 13.88 9.40 65.49
N THR A 36 12.90 10.30 65.72
CA THR A 36 12.56 11.08 66.94
C THR A 36 13.35 12.39 67.15
N ARG A 37 12.64 13.44 67.64
CA ARG A 37 13.07 14.84 67.94
C ARG A 37 13.29 15.71 66.69
N ARG A 38 12.56 16.84 66.48
CA ARG A 38 12.34 18.11 67.24
C ARG A 38 13.40 19.17 66.89
N ASP A 39 13.00 20.27 66.26
CA ASP A 39 12.91 21.62 66.87
C ASP A 39 12.31 22.67 65.90
N THR A 40 11.88 23.85 66.41
CA THR A 40 11.06 24.91 65.76
C THR A 40 11.06 26.20 66.62
N PRO A 41 10.55 27.38 66.15
CA PRO A 41 10.14 27.80 64.80
C PRO A 41 11.17 28.85 64.26
N PRO A 42 11.02 30.21 64.16
CA PRO A 42 9.88 31.17 64.05
C PRO A 42 9.84 31.87 62.64
N ALA A 43 9.13 32.99 62.40
CA ALA A 43 7.66 33.19 62.42
C ALA A 43 7.24 34.51 61.70
N ALA A 44 6.17 34.47 60.87
CA ALA A 44 5.33 35.60 60.40
C ALA A 44 4.08 35.00 59.70
N LEU A 45 2.82 35.29 60.07
CA LEU A 45 2.01 36.51 59.83
C LEU A 45 1.72 36.75 58.31
N THR A 46 0.48 36.79 57.78
CA THR A 46 -0.88 36.78 58.42
C THR A 46 -1.99 36.19 57.50
N ARG A 47 -3.18 35.95 58.08
CA ARG A 47 -4.47 35.46 57.48
C ARG A 47 -5.31 36.62 56.85
N PRO A 48 -6.58 36.50 56.33
CA PRO A 48 -7.59 35.41 56.49
C PRO A 48 -8.63 35.05 55.34
N ARG A 49 -9.16 33.80 55.43
CA ARG A 49 -10.58 33.34 55.21
C ARG A 49 -11.26 33.39 53.80
N ALA A 50 -12.36 32.64 53.52
CA ALA A 50 -12.85 31.30 53.96
C ALA A 50 -14.20 30.88 53.27
N ALA A 51 -14.50 29.56 53.28
CA ALA A 51 -15.82 28.87 53.15
C ALA A 51 -16.58 28.93 51.78
N LYS A 52 -17.18 27.87 51.19
CA LYS A 52 -18.01 26.68 51.59
C LYS A 52 -19.53 26.96 51.69
N PRO A 53 -20.47 25.97 51.50
CA PRO A 53 -20.35 24.54 51.10
C PRO A 53 -21.37 24.06 50.00
N ARG A 54 -21.61 22.73 49.89
CA ARG A 54 -22.58 22.03 48.99
C ARG A 54 -23.88 21.60 49.72
N ALA A 55 -25.01 21.51 49.00
CA ALA A 55 -26.11 20.50 49.03
C ALA A 55 -27.32 21.06 48.23
N GLY A 56 -28.32 20.33 47.71
CA GLY A 56 -28.61 18.88 47.59
C GLY A 56 -30.13 18.62 47.66
N GLY A 57 -30.77 17.97 46.67
CA GLY A 57 -32.23 17.75 46.67
C GLY A 57 -32.82 17.09 45.40
N HIS A 58 -34.07 16.62 45.44
CA HIS A 58 -34.69 15.69 44.47
C HIS A 58 -36.13 16.06 44.04
N ARG A 59 -36.52 15.58 42.84
CA ARG A 59 -37.87 15.14 42.36
C ARG A 59 -38.97 16.14 41.94
N GLU A 60 -39.43 15.88 40.70
CA GLU A 60 -40.83 15.67 40.24
C GLU A 60 -41.86 16.79 39.95
N ALA A 61 -42.32 16.75 38.68
CA ALA A 61 -43.70 16.80 38.19
C ALA A 61 -44.56 18.09 38.27
N GLY A 62 -45.01 18.53 37.08
CA GLY A 62 -46.11 19.48 36.88
C GLY A 62 -46.36 19.71 35.39
N ALA A 63 -47.55 19.37 34.87
CA ALA A 63 -47.82 19.32 33.43
C ALA A 63 -48.90 20.32 32.97
N TRP A 64 -48.74 20.90 31.78
CA TRP A 64 -49.81 21.63 31.05
C TRP A 64 -49.76 21.37 29.52
N ARG A 65 -50.84 21.75 28.82
CA ARG A 65 -51.25 21.28 27.47
C ARG A 65 -50.79 22.27 26.37
N ALA A 66 -50.42 21.84 25.15
CA ALA A 66 -51.27 21.60 23.95
C ALA A 66 -52.25 22.76 23.62
N ARG A 67 -52.46 23.26 22.37
CA ARG A 67 -52.38 22.69 20.99
C ARG A 67 -52.03 23.78 19.91
N PRO A 68 -51.92 23.46 18.59
CA PRO A 68 -51.32 24.34 17.55
C PRO A 68 -52.32 24.98 16.55
N ARG A 69 -51.80 25.75 15.55
CA ARG A 69 -52.43 25.98 14.21
C ARG A 69 -51.42 26.43 13.13
N GLN A 70 -51.73 26.17 11.86
CA GLN A 70 -51.04 26.70 10.65
C GLN A 70 -51.92 27.79 9.94
N PRO A 71 -51.87 28.03 8.61
CA PRO A 71 -51.42 29.32 8.06
C PRO A 71 -52.53 30.07 7.28
N PRO A 72 -52.17 31.12 6.52
CA PRO A 72 -52.76 31.27 5.19
C PRO A 72 -51.75 31.67 4.09
N SER A 73 -52.17 31.53 2.84
CA SER A 73 -51.44 31.91 1.62
C SER A 73 -52.02 33.16 0.95
N LYS A 74 -51.23 33.85 0.11
CA LYS A 74 -51.65 34.55 -1.14
C LYS A 74 -50.47 35.21 -1.87
N GLN A 75 -50.51 35.22 -3.20
CA GLN A 75 -49.80 36.17 -4.08
C GLN A 75 -50.77 37.30 -4.50
N PRO A 76 -50.28 38.44 -5.05
CA PRO A 76 -50.32 38.58 -6.53
C PRO A 76 -49.26 39.49 -7.20
N ARG A 77 -48.94 39.16 -8.48
CA ARG A 77 -48.70 40.04 -9.66
C ARG A 77 -47.57 41.10 -9.73
N LEU A 78 -46.65 40.87 -10.68
CA LEU A 78 -46.27 41.70 -11.85
C LEU A 78 -46.07 43.24 -11.74
N ASN A 79 -44.86 43.70 -12.09
CA ASN A 79 -44.53 44.69 -13.15
C ASN A 79 -42.99 44.82 -13.25
N THR A 80 -42.29 44.62 -14.38
CA THR A 80 -42.15 45.42 -15.62
C THR A 80 -41.47 46.80 -15.47
N SER A 81 -40.18 46.89 -15.83
CA SER A 81 -39.63 47.84 -16.83
C SER A 81 -38.09 47.90 -16.82
N ALA A 82 -37.52 48.10 -18.01
CA ALA A 82 -36.18 48.66 -18.23
C ALA A 82 -36.36 49.88 -19.16
N PRO A 83 -35.52 50.92 -19.05
CA PRO A 83 -34.54 51.23 -20.12
C PRO A 83 -33.25 51.89 -19.53
N ALA A 84 -32.23 52.39 -20.25
CA ALA A 84 -31.74 52.29 -21.64
C ALA A 84 -30.23 52.67 -21.63
N ALA A 85 -29.52 52.49 -22.75
CA ALA A 85 -28.17 53.02 -22.98
C ALA A 85 -28.19 54.41 -23.68
N PRO A 86 -27.06 55.13 -23.69
CA PRO A 86 -26.32 55.35 -24.94
C PRO A 86 -24.80 55.02 -24.80
N SER A 87 -24.02 54.60 -25.82
CA SER A 87 -23.63 55.28 -27.09
C SER A 87 -22.81 56.57 -26.84
N ARG A 88 -21.64 56.89 -27.42
CA ARG A 88 -20.76 56.43 -28.55
C ARG A 88 -19.35 57.12 -28.36
N THR A 89 -18.22 56.99 -29.08
CA THR A 89 -17.70 56.24 -30.28
C THR A 89 -16.15 56.26 -30.30
N ALA A 90 -15.48 55.30 -30.99
CA ALA A 90 -14.13 55.40 -31.61
C ALA A 90 -12.89 55.57 -30.67
N ARG A 91 -11.62 55.26 -31.01
CA ARG A 91 -10.87 54.65 -32.16
C ARG A 91 -9.69 53.84 -31.51
N ARG A 92 -9.38 52.56 -31.82
CA ARG A 92 -8.80 51.93 -33.04
C ARG A 92 -7.24 51.90 -33.11
N ALA A 93 -6.61 50.89 -32.49
CA ALA A 93 -5.28 50.34 -32.84
C ALA A 93 -5.21 48.85 -32.43
N ARG A 94 -5.63 47.90 -33.27
CA ARG A 94 -4.76 47.04 -34.11
C ARG A 94 -3.53 46.44 -33.39
N GLY A 95 -3.69 45.18 -32.98
CA GLY A 95 -2.62 44.29 -32.52
C GLY A 95 -3.18 42.88 -32.29
N ARG A 96 -3.29 42.06 -33.35
CA ARG A 96 -3.65 40.63 -33.27
C ARG A 96 -2.47 39.80 -33.76
N GLN A 97 -2.07 38.84 -32.94
CA GLN A 97 -1.39 37.62 -33.41
C GLN A 97 -2.44 36.51 -33.54
N GLU A 98 -2.27 35.61 -34.50
CA GLU A 98 -3.18 34.49 -34.74
C GLU A 98 -2.57 33.18 -34.20
N PRO A 99 -3.37 32.28 -33.60
CA PRO A 99 -2.89 30.96 -33.20
C PRO A 99 -2.76 30.05 -34.43
N ALA A 100 -1.56 29.49 -34.64
CA ALA A 100 -1.28 28.65 -35.81
C ALA A 100 -2.02 27.30 -35.75
N SER A 101 -2.71 26.92 -36.83
CA SER A 101 -3.33 25.59 -36.95
C SER A 101 -2.30 24.53 -37.33
N CYS A 102 -2.08 23.52 -36.49
CA CYS A 102 -1.26 22.36 -36.87
C CYS A 102 -2.07 21.40 -37.77
N ARG A 103 -1.72 21.34 -39.07
CA ARG A 103 -2.32 20.39 -40.03
C ARG A 103 -1.45 19.13 -40.17
N HIS A 104 -2.10 17.99 -40.40
CA HIS A 104 -1.44 16.72 -40.74
C HIS A 104 -0.42 16.87 -41.89
N ARG A 105 0.70 16.16 -41.77
CA ARG A 105 1.51 15.71 -42.93
C ARG A 105 1.75 14.22 -42.86
N HIS A 106 1.00 13.46 -43.67
CA HIS A 106 1.46 12.14 -44.10
C HIS A 106 2.73 12.31 -44.95
N ARG A 107 3.79 11.54 -44.68
CA ARG A 107 4.82 11.26 -45.70
C ARG A 107 4.37 10.03 -46.48
N ARG A 108 4.37 10.14 -47.81
CA ARG A 108 4.20 9.00 -48.72
C ARG A 108 5.56 8.33 -48.95
N GLY A 109 5.60 7.00 -48.98
CA GLY A 109 6.70 6.26 -49.60
C GLY A 109 6.51 6.16 -51.13
N PRO A 110 7.58 5.87 -51.90
CA PRO A 110 7.47 5.46 -53.30
C PRO A 110 6.91 4.03 -53.42
N ALA A 111 6.45 3.64 -54.61
CA ALA A 111 5.70 2.39 -54.80
C ALA A 111 6.13 1.56 -56.02
N HIS A 112 6.26 0.24 -55.80
CA HIS A 112 6.15 -0.87 -56.77
C HIS A 112 7.16 -0.91 -57.96
N PRO A 113 7.42 -2.10 -58.54
CA PRO A 113 6.45 -2.92 -59.28
C PRO A 113 5.86 -4.13 -58.53
N ARG A 114 5.08 -4.94 -59.26
CA ARG A 114 4.61 -6.29 -58.87
C ARG A 114 5.14 -7.31 -59.88
N THR A 115 5.44 -8.52 -59.40
CA THR A 115 5.21 -9.77 -60.14
C THR A 115 4.66 -10.80 -59.14
N ALA A 116 3.80 -11.71 -59.60
CA ALA A 116 3.34 -12.86 -58.86
C ALA A 116 3.93 -14.13 -59.51
N VAL A 117 3.95 -15.26 -58.79
CA VAL A 117 3.64 -16.61 -59.32
C VAL A 117 3.72 -17.67 -58.20
N GLU A 118 2.67 -18.48 -58.15
CA GLU A 118 2.55 -19.87 -57.65
C GLU A 118 2.90 -20.31 -56.22
N GLU A 119 2.42 -21.53 -55.96
CA GLU A 119 2.20 -22.26 -54.72
C GLU A 119 2.82 -23.65 -54.89
N GLN A 120 3.60 -24.15 -53.92
CA GLN A 120 3.62 -25.59 -53.58
C GLN A 120 4.33 -25.89 -52.25
N SER A 121 4.48 -27.18 -51.92
CA SER A 121 4.50 -27.68 -50.53
C SER A 121 5.58 -28.73 -50.23
N ARG A 122 5.70 -29.08 -48.93
CA ARG A 122 6.41 -30.23 -48.31
C ARG A 122 7.90 -30.05 -47.96
N GLY A 123 8.34 -30.77 -46.93
CA GLY A 123 9.73 -31.26 -46.82
C GLY A 123 10.52 -30.93 -45.55
N ARG A 124 10.61 -31.89 -44.61
CA ARG A 124 11.71 -32.00 -43.61
C ARG A 124 12.91 -32.75 -44.24
N PRO A 125 14.10 -32.92 -43.59
CA PRO A 125 14.66 -32.34 -42.36
C PRO A 125 16.13 -31.79 -42.52
N MET A 126 16.78 -31.50 -41.38
CA MET A 126 18.22 -31.26 -41.18
C MET A 126 19.15 -32.34 -41.77
N PRO A 127 20.45 -31.99 -41.94
CA PRO A 127 21.51 -32.78 -41.30
C PRO A 127 22.45 -31.93 -40.41
N ALA A 128 23.28 -32.61 -39.62
CA ALA A 128 24.36 -31.99 -38.84
C ALA A 128 25.64 -32.82 -38.97
N HIS A 129 26.81 -32.19 -39.04
CA HIS A 129 28.12 -32.78 -38.76
C HIS A 129 29.22 -31.71 -38.80
N LEU A 130 30.00 -31.58 -37.72
CA LEU A 130 31.44 -31.93 -37.72
C LEU A 130 32.03 -31.82 -36.31
N LEU A 131 33.07 -32.61 -36.07
CA LEU A 131 33.83 -32.69 -34.82
C LEU A 131 35.20 -32.07 -35.05
N GLN A 132 35.81 -31.52 -34.00
CA GLN A 132 37.26 -31.60 -33.83
C GLN A 132 37.58 -31.59 -32.32
N GLU A 133 38.35 -32.56 -31.88
CA GLU A 133 38.95 -32.63 -30.55
C GLU A 133 40.40 -32.11 -30.63
N GLU A 134 40.88 -31.44 -29.59
CA GLU A 134 42.30 -31.40 -29.26
C GLU A 134 42.45 -31.49 -27.72
N GLU A 135 43.14 -32.53 -27.25
CA GLU A 135 43.73 -32.55 -25.91
C GLU A 135 45.15 -31.96 -25.98
N PHE A 136 45.58 -31.19 -24.97
CA PHE A 136 46.92 -31.43 -24.42
C PHE A 136 47.16 -30.89 -22.99
N SER A 137 47.36 -31.84 -22.07
CA SER A 137 48.31 -31.82 -20.93
C SER A 137 48.25 -30.68 -19.88
N SER A 138 49.03 -30.88 -18.81
CA SER A 138 49.02 -30.09 -17.59
C SER A 138 50.37 -29.43 -17.30
N ALA A 139 50.35 -28.25 -16.69
CA ALA A 139 51.48 -27.63 -16.02
C ALA A 139 50.99 -26.76 -14.85
N SER A 140 51.72 -26.77 -13.73
CA SER A 140 51.43 -25.95 -12.54
C SER A 140 52.50 -24.87 -12.37
N SER A 141 52.10 -23.64 -12.03
CA SER A 141 53.01 -22.54 -11.65
C SER A 141 52.27 -21.46 -10.86
N THR A 142 52.90 -20.94 -9.80
CA THR A 142 52.21 -20.24 -8.71
C THR A 142 52.51 -18.73 -8.67
N THR A 143 51.82 -17.91 -9.49
CA THR A 143 52.10 -16.46 -9.57
C THR A 143 50.87 -15.54 -9.71
N THR A 144 49.76 -15.81 -9.00
CA THR A 144 48.51 -15.01 -9.16
C THR A 144 47.83 -14.63 -7.84
N VAL A 145 48.49 -13.82 -6.99
CA VAL A 145 47.87 -13.23 -5.78
C VAL A 145 47.82 -11.69 -5.84
N GLY A 146 48.96 -11.01 -6.07
CA GLY A 146 49.00 -9.55 -6.11
C GLY A 146 48.15 -8.91 -7.22
N THR A 147 48.11 -9.54 -8.40
CA THR A 147 47.33 -9.07 -9.55
C THR A 147 45.81 -9.18 -9.33
N LEU A 148 45.36 -10.07 -8.43
CA LEU A 148 43.94 -10.32 -8.19
C LEU A 148 43.30 -9.20 -7.36
N LEU A 149 43.95 -8.79 -6.27
CA LEU A 149 43.50 -7.67 -5.42
C LEU A 149 43.39 -6.36 -6.23
N SER A 150 44.37 -6.10 -7.11
CA SER A 150 44.40 -4.96 -8.03
C SER A 150 43.37 -5.03 -9.17
N ARG A 151 42.59 -6.12 -9.25
CA ARG A 151 41.46 -6.32 -10.18
C ARG A 151 40.13 -6.29 -9.45
N VAL A 152 40.07 -6.83 -8.22
CA VAL A 152 38.89 -6.76 -7.34
C VAL A 152 38.55 -5.31 -6.98
N ALA A 153 39.53 -4.47 -6.65
CA ALA A 153 39.28 -3.05 -6.38
C ALA A 153 38.61 -2.34 -7.57
N ARG A 154 39.21 -2.45 -8.77
CA ARG A 154 38.65 -1.87 -10.01
C ARG A 154 37.30 -2.48 -10.43
N ASN A 155 37.01 -3.72 -10.07
CA ASN A 155 35.67 -4.29 -10.24
C ASN A 155 34.67 -3.70 -9.23
N GLY A 156 35.09 -3.34 -8.01
CA GLY A 156 34.25 -2.61 -7.06
C GLY A 156 33.86 -1.25 -7.61
N ASP A 157 34.86 -0.47 -8.05
CA ASP A 157 34.65 0.85 -8.68
C ASP A 157 33.73 0.74 -9.91
N ALA A 158 34.03 -0.18 -10.83
CA ALA A 158 33.26 -0.36 -12.07
C ALA A 158 31.86 -1.00 -11.88
N VAL A 159 31.62 -1.68 -10.76
CA VAL A 159 30.25 -2.11 -10.37
C VAL A 159 29.50 -0.91 -9.79
N MET A 160 30.11 -0.14 -8.89
CA MET A 160 29.48 1.04 -8.29
C MET A 160 29.18 2.13 -9.32
N GLU A 161 30.11 2.42 -10.24
CA GLU A 161 29.92 3.34 -11.38
C GLU A 161 28.79 2.85 -12.29
N LYS A 162 28.71 1.54 -12.54
CA LYS A 162 27.65 0.94 -13.36
C LYS A 162 26.29 0.94 -12.66
N ASP A 163 26.24 0.80 -11.33
CA ASP A 163 25.00 0.92 -10.56
C ASP A 163 24.53 2.38 -10.46
N LEU A 164 25.45 3.34 -10.30
CA LEU A 164 25.15 4.77 -10.39
C LEU A 164 24.57 5.14 -11.78
N LEU A 165 25.20 4.69 -12.87
CA LEU A 165 24.68 4.86 -14.23
C LEU A 165 23.28 4.23 -14.40
N ASN A 166 23.04 3.04 -13.86
CA ASN A 166 21.69 2.44 -13.86
C ASN A 166 20.68 3.28 -13.03
N HIS A 167 21.11 3.95 -11.96
CA HIS A 167 20.25 4.84 -11.19
C HIS A 167 19.89 6.13 -11.96
N GLU A 168 20.81 6.67 -12.76
CA GLU A 168 20.56 7.81 -13.65
C GLU A 168 19.69 7.41 -14.87
N ASP A 169 20.01 6.30 -15.56
CA ASP A 169 19.19 5.75 -16.66
C ASP A 169 17.74 5.48 -16.20
N LEU A 170 17.56 4.90 -15.01
CA LEU A 170 16.24 4.68 -14.42
C LEU A 170 15.59 5.98 -13.91
N ALA A 171 16.32 7.07 -13.72
CA ALA A 171 15.74 8.37 -13.38
C ALA A 171 15.19 9.09 -14.62
N GLU A 172 15.88 9.01 -15.77
CA GLU A 172 15.44 9.64 -17.03
C GLU A 172 14.06 9.15 -17.50
N ASP A 173 13.79 7.83 -17.44
CA ASP A 173 12.48 7.25 -17.82
C ASP A 173 11.39 7.46 -16.75
N ARG A 174 11.76 7.72 -15.49
CA ARG A 174 10.78 7.90 -14.39
C ARG A 174 10.16 9.29 -14.31
N GLY A 175 10.91 10.34 -14.65
CA GLY A 175 10.53 11.73 -14.36
C GLY A 175 10.50 12.05 -12.87
N ASP A 176 9.81 13.13 -12.48
CA ASP A 176 9.93 13.82 -11.17
C ASP A 176 9.52 13.08 -9.87
N VAL A 177 9.44 11.75 -9.83
CA VAL A 177 9.24 10.97 -8.58
C VAL A 177 10.46 10.10 -8.29
N ILE A 178 11.12 10.40 -7.17
CA ILE A 178 12.30 9.68 -6.62
C ILE A 178 12.14 9.29 -5.14
N ASP A 179 10.94 9.49 -4.58
CA ASP A 179 10.65 9.25 -3.16
C ASP A 179 10.04 7.87 -2.86
N ASP A 180 9.93 7.02 -3.89
CA ASP A 180 9.58 5.60 -3.84
C ASP A 180 10.74 4.69 -4.29
N ILE A 181 11.94 5.24 -4.48
CA ILE A 181 13.18 4.50 -4.75
C ILE A 181 13.78 4.08 -3.40
N PHE A 182 14.16 2.80 -3.26
CA PHE A 182 14.82 2.27 -2.06
C PHE A 182 16.18 2.96 -1.81
N ASP A 183 16.42 3.43 -0.59
CA ASP A 183 17.63 4.12 -0.15
C ASP A 183 18.59 3.12 0.52
N GLU A 184 19.42 2.45 -0.28
CA GLU A 184 20.46 1.51 0.20
C GLU A 184 21.50 2.18 1.12
N THR A 185 21.56 3.52 1.16
CA THR A 185 22.49 4.25 2.02
C THR A 185 21.98 4.45 3.45
N TYR A 186 20.67 4.26 3.69
CA TYR A 186 20.09 4.50 5.01
C TYR A 186 20.42 3.40 6.02
N GLN A 187 21.17 3.77 7.06
CA GLN A 187 21.40 2.95 8.24
C GLN A 187 20.50 3.37 9.41
N GLU A 188 20.03 2.40 10.19
CA GLU A 188 19.31 2.67 11.44
C GLU A 188 20.20 3.39 12.46
N LYS A 189 19.60 4.16 13.36
CA LYS A 189 20.31 4.80 14.47
C LYS A 189 20.75 3.73 15.47
N GLU A 190 22.04 3.72 15.82
CA GLU A 190 22.57 2.83 16.84
C GLU A 190 21.91 3.03 18.22
N GLY A 191 21.81 1.94 18.99
CA GLY A 191 21.33 1.96 20.37
C GLY A 191 20.01 1.23 20.61
N PRO A 192 19.43 1.34 21.82
CA PRO A 192 18.21 0.63 22.19
C PRO A 192 16.97 1.24 21.52
N LYS A 193 16.31 0.45 20.66
CA LYS A 193 15.03 0.83 20.03
C LYS A 193 13.96 1.16 21.08
N PRO A 194 13.20 2.27 20.93
CA PRO A 194 12.24 2.73 21.94
C PRO A 194 11.05 1.76 22.09
N PRO A 195 10.51 1.60 23.31
CA PRO A 195 9.43 0.65 23.59
C PRO A 195 8.13 1.01 22.89
N LEU A 196 7.41 -0.01 22.42
CA LEU A 196 6.11 0.16 21.76
C LEU A 196 5.10 0.85 22.68
N ARG A 197 4.48 1.94 22.20
CA ARG A 197 3.47 2.71 22.94
C ARG A 197 2.08 2.41 22.39
N TYR A 198 1.31 1.58 23.10
CA TYR A 198 0.01 1.07 22.64
C TYR A 198 -1.05 2.16 22.51
N VAL A 199 -1.91 2.03 21.50
CA VAL A 199 -3.04 2.94 21.22
C VAL A 199 -4.34 2.19 21.48
N TRP A 200 -4.72 2.11 22.75
CA TRP A 200 -5.88 1.32 23.22
C TRP A 200 -7.18 1.57 22.47
N ARG A 201 -7.44 2.80 22.00
CA ARG A 201 -8.61 3.10 21.15
C ARG A 201 -8.59 2.29 19.84
N ASN A 202 -7.43 2.17 19.21
CA ASN A 202 -7.28 1.42 17.97
C ASN A 202 -7.39 -0.08 18.24
N ILE A 203 -6.77 -0.57 19.33
CA ILE A 203 -6.91 -1.98 19.78
C ILE A 203 -8.39 -2.36 19.95
N ILE A 204 -9.14 -1.60 20.75
CA ILE A 204 -10.56 -1.88 21.03
C ILE A 204 -11.40 -1.83 19.75
N LEU A 205 -11.25 -0.78 18.93
CA LEU A 205 -12.01 -0.65 17.67
C LEU A 205 -11.68 -1.79 16.69
N MET A 206 -10.42 -2.20 16.62
CA MET A 206 -9.98 -3.25 15.71
C MET A 206 -10.46 -4.64 16.16
N SER A 207 -10.43 -4.93 17.47
CA SER A 207 -11.02 -6.15 18.02
C SER A 207 -12.54 -6.21 17.78
N LEU A 208 -13.26 -5.12 18.01
CA LEU A 208 -14.71 -5.04 17.77
C LEU A 208 -15.05 -5.22 16.27
N LEU A 209 -14.22 -4.66 15.37
CA LEU A 209 -14.37 -4.82 13.93
C LEU A 209 -14.22 -6.29 13.48
N HIS A 210 -13.23 -7.00 14.02
CA HIS A 210 -13.01 -8.42 13.69
C HIS A 210 -14.06 -9.34 14.33
N LEU A 211 -14.49 -9.06 15.56
CA LEU A 211 -15.63 -9.76 16.18
C LEU A 211 -16.93 -9.57 15.38
N GLY A 212 -17.19 -8.35 14.90
CA GLY A 212 -18.31 -8.08 14.00
C GLY A 212 -18.18 -8.80 12.65
N ALA A 213 -16.96 -8.97 12.11
CA ALA A 213 -16.75 -9.75 10.90
C ALA A 213 -17.03 -11.25 11.10
N ILE A 214 -16.71 -11.81 12.28
CA ILE A 214 -17.08 -13.19 12.64
C ILE A 214 -18.61 -13.35 12.67
N LEU A 215 -19.34 -12.39 13.22
CA LEU A 215 -20.82 -12.38 13.14
C LEU A 215 -21.31 -12.27 11.69
N GLY A 216 -20.65 -11.44 10.86
CA GLY A 216 -20.92 -11.35 9.43
C GLY A 216 -20.75 -12.68 8.69
N LEU A 217 -19.69 -13.45 9.00
CA LEU A 217 -19.47 -14.79 8.42
C LEU A 217 -20.59 -15.76 8.79
N VAL A 218 -21.01 -15.77 10.07
CA VAL A 218 -22.12 -16.61 10.56
C VAL A 218 -23.46 -16.24 9.91
N LEU A 219 -23.64 -14.98 9.50
CA LEU A 219 -24.86 -14.49 8.84
C LEU A 219 -24.92 -14.74 7.32
N ILE A 220 -23.83 -15.17 6.66
CA ILE A 220 -23.80 -15.41 5.20
C ILE A 220 -24.92 -16.35 4.73
N PRO A 221 -25.22 -17.49 5.39
CA PRO A 221 -26.28 -18.41 4.94
C PRO A 221 -27.70 -17.83 5.03
N SER A 222 -27.89 -16.70 5.72
CA SER A 222 -29.18 -16.01 5.85
C SER A 222 -29.32 -14.80 4.92
N ALA A 223 -28.27 -14.44 4.17
CA ALA A 223 -28.25 -13.24 3.34
C ALA A 223 -28.89 -13.47 1.96
N LYS A 224 -29.58 -12.45 1.44
CA LYS A 224 -30.07 -12.45 0.06
C LYS A 224 -28.90 -12.41 -0.93
N ILE A 225 -29.01 -13.09 -2.07
CA ILE A 225 -27.91 -13.19 -3.07
C ILE A 225 -27.48 -11.80 -3.56
N GLN A 226 -28.42 -10.86 -3.68
CA GLN A 226 -28.19 -9.46 -4.00
C GLN A 226 -27.26 -8.77 -2.99
N THR A 227 -27.39 -9.08 -1.70
CA THR A 227 -26.54 -8.56 -0.61
C THR A 227 -25.11 -9.09 -0.70
N LEU A 228 -24.94 -10.36 -1.08
CA LEU A 228 -23.61 -10.96 -1.31
C LEU A 228 -22.94 -10.37 -2.55
N ALA A 229 -23.68 -10.25 -3.66
CA ALA A 229 -23.19 -9.59 -4.88
C ALA A 229 -22.82 -8.12 -4.64
N TRP A 230 -23.62 -7.40 -3.84
CA TRP A 230 -23.34 -6.03 -3.42
C TRP A 230 -22.11 -5.91 -2.51
N ALA A 231 -21.88 -6.87 -1.60
CA ALA A 231 -20.66 -6.94 -0.80
C ALA A 231 -19.42 -7.15 -1.68
N ILE A 232 -19.49 -8.03 -2.69
CA ILE A 232 -18.41 -8.27 -3.65
C ILE A 232 -18.15 -7.02 -4.51
N LEU A 233 -19.20 -6.34 -4.98
CA LEU A 233 -19.06 -5.08 -5.72
C LEU A 233 -18.40 -3.98 -4.87
N CYS A 234 -18.83 -3.81 -3.62
CA CYS A 234 -18.22 -2.87 -2.68
C CYS A 234 -16.74 -3.22 -2.42
N PHE A 235 -16.41 -4.51 -2.28
CA PHE A 235 -15.04 -4.98 -2.13
C PHE A 235 -14.18 -4.59 -3.35
N LEU A 236 -14.59 -5.00 -4.56
CA LEU A 236 -13.83 -4.75 -5.79
C LEU A 236 -13.64 -3.24 -6.07
N VAL A 237 -14.69 -2.43 -5.90
CA VAL A 237 -14.58 -0.96 -6.03
C VAL A 237 -13.62 -0.41 -4.97
N SER A 238 -13.74 -0.81 -3.71
CA SER A 238 -12.86 -0.33 -2.64
C SER A 238 -11.39 -0.69 -2.87
N ALA A 239 -11.12 -1.92 -3.34
CA ALA A 239 -9.78 -2.39 -3.66
C ALA A 239 -9.15 -1.56 -4.78
N LEU A 240 -9.88 -1.27 -5.87
CA LEU A 240 -9.39 -0.38 -6.94
C LEU A 240 -9.05 1.04 -6.42
N GLY A 241 -9.74 1.53 -5.40
CA GLY A 241 -9.41 2.80 -4.73
C GLY A 241 -8.07 2.80 -3.97
N ILE A 242 -7.60 1.62 -3.58
CA ILE A 242 -6.24 1.42 -3.05
C ILE A 242 -5.26 1.17 -4.20
N THR A 243 -5.50 0.13 -5.01
CA THR A 243 -4.53 -0.40 -5.97
C THR A 243 -4.33 0.49 -7.19
N ALA A 244 -5.39 0.76 -7.96
CA ALA A 244 -5.31 1.73 -9.06
C ALA A 244 -5.21 3.17 -8.54
N GLY A 245 -5.84 3.46 -7.40
CA GLY A 245 -5.83 4.77 -6.76
C GLY A 245 -4.55 5.08 -5.97
N SER A 246 -4.63 4.95 -4.64
CA SER A 246 -3.59 5.45 -3.71
C SER A 246 -2.19 4.96 -4.05
N HIS A 247 -2.08 3.70 -4.45
CA HIS A 247 -0.86 3.00 -4.78
C HIS A 247 -0.30 3.43 -6.15
N ARG A 248 -0.79 2.85 -7.24
CA ARG A 248 -0.19 3.02 -8.58
C ARG A 248 -0.27 4.47 -9.09
N LEU A 249 -1.42 5.14 -8.94
CA LEU A 249 -1.61 6.50 -9.44
C LEU A 249 -0.94 7.57 -8.57
N TRP A 250 -1.19 7.58 -7.26
CA TRP A 250 -0.75 8.71 -6.41
C TRP A 250 0.58 8.47 -5.68
N SER A 251 0.93 7.25 -5.27
CA SER A 251 2.26 7.00 -4.68
C SER A 251 3.35 7.01 -5.75
N HIS A 252 3.22 6.16 -6.77
CA HIS A 252 4.28 5.90 -7.76
C HIS A 252 4.18 6.75 -9.04
N ARG A 253 3.04 7.40 -9.29
CA ARG A 253 2.76 8.13 -10.54
C ARG A 253 3.14 7.32 -11.79
N SER A 254 2.76 6.05 -11.79
CA SER A 254 3.05 5.08 -12.86
C SER A 254 2.12 5.20 -14.07
N TYR A 255 1.03 5.97 -13.95
CA TYR A 255 0.18 6.40 -15.04
C TYR A 255 -0.49 7.75 -14.75
N LYS A 256 -1.08 8.39 -15.76
CA LYS A 256 -1.81 9.67 -15.66
C LYS A 256 -3.32 9.45 -15.79
N ALA A 257 -4.11 9.98 -14.85
CA ALA A 257 -5.57 9.84 -14.80
C ALA A 257 -6.32 11.17 -15.03
N THR A 258 -7.35 11.11 -15.88
CA THR A 258 -8.30 12.22 -16.11
C THR A 258 -9.09 12.58 -14.83
N LEU A 259 -9.72 13.76 -14.81
CA LEU A 259 -10.50 14.22 -13.65
C LEU A 259 -11.65 13.25 -13.26
N PRO A 260 -12.47 12.71 -14.19
CA PRO A 260 -13.51 11.74 -13.83
C PRO A 260 -12.95 10.47 -13.17
N LEU A 261 -11.85 9.93 -13.68
CA LEU A 261 -11.20 8.75 -13.10
C LEU A 261 -10.62 9.04 -11.72
N ARG A 262 -9.98 10.20 -11.52
CA ARG A 262 -9.48 10.62 -10.20
C ARG A 262 -10.62 10.79 -9.18
N ILE A 263 -11.77 11.33 -9.58
CA ILE A 263 -12.95 11.41 -8.72
C ILE A 263 -13.47 10.01 -8.36
N PHE A 264 -13.59 9.10 -9.33
CA PHE A 264 -13.99 7.71 -9.09
C PHE A 264 -13.05 7.00 -8.10
N LEU A 265 -11.74 7.03 -8.35
CA LEU A 265 -10.73 6.40 -7.48
C LEU A 265 -10.68 7.02 -6.07
N THR A 266 -11.01 8.32 -5.96
CA THR A 266 -11.12 9.01 -4.67
C THR A 266 -12.33 8.56 -3.85
N ILE A 267 -13.49 8.38 -4.51
CA ILE A 267 -14.70 7.83 -3.89
C ILE A 267 -14.44 6.38 -3.47
N ALA A 268 -13.84 5.58 -4.35
CA ALA A 268 -13.42 4.20 -4.09
C ALA A 268 -12.49 4.09 -2.86
N ASN A 269 -11.48 4.96 -2.73
CA ASN A 269 -10.61 5.00 -1.55
C ASN A 269 -11.38 5.30 -0.26
N SER A 270 -12.37 6.20 -0.28
CA SER A 270 -13.22 6.45 0.88
C SER A 270 -14.20 5.30 1.21
N ILE A 271 -14.49 4.38 0.28
CA ILE A 271 -15.18 3.11 0.59
C ILE A 271 -14.21 2.13 1.28
N ALA A 272 -12.90 2.21 1.00
CA ALA A 272 -11.86 1.34 1.53
C ALA A 272 -11.37 1.70 2.95
N PHE A 273 -11.48 2.96 3.35
CA PHE A 273 -11.15 3.47 4.70
C PHE A 273 -9.73 3.08 5.21
N GLN A 274 -8.68 3.44 4.48
CA GLN A 274 -7.28 3.18 4.85
C GLN A 274 -6.47 4.46 5.15
N ASN A 275 -7.07 5.38 5.89
CA ASN A 275 -6.69 6.81 5.93
C ASN A 275 -6.90 7.53 4.58
N ASP A 276 -6.76 8.87 4.58
CA ASP A 276 -6.89 9.65 3.35
C ASP A 276 -5.66 9.47 2.45
N ILE A 277 -5.86 9.72 1.14
CA ILE A 277 -4.86 9.41 0.10
C ILE A 277 -3.50 10.06 0.39
N TYR A 278 -3.45 11.27 0.95
CA TYR A 278 -2.17 11.92 1.30
C TYR A 278 -1.43 11.23 2.44
N GLU A 279 -2.15 10.74 3.46
CA GLU A 279 -1.55 9.97 4.56
C GLU A 279 -1.06 8.60 4.05
N TRP A 280 -1.85 7.92 3.21
CA TRP A 280 -1.49 6.65 2.58
C TRP A 280 -0.25 6.80 1.70
N VAL A 281 -0.22 7.80 0.80
CA VAL A 281 0.91 8.04 -0.11
C VAL A 281 2.20 8.38 0.64
N ARG A 282 2.14 9.24 1.66
CA ARG A 282 3.32 9.51 2.50
C ARG A 282 3.85 8.23 3.11
N ASP A 283 3.00 7.46 3.78
CA ASP A 283 3.43 6.24 4.47
C ASP A 283 3.98 5.20 3.50
N HIS A 284 3.38 5.07 2.31
CA HIS A 284 3.82 4.12 1.30
C HIS A 284 5.14 4.53 0.61
N ARG A 285 5.36 5.83 0.34
CA ARG A 285 6.66 6.33 -0.11
C ARG A 285 7.76 6.10 0.94
N VAL A 286 7.48 6.35 2.23
CA VAL A 286 8.43 6.03 3.32
C VAL A 286 8.74 4.53 3.37
N HIS A 287 7.71 3.69 3.27
CA HIS A 287 7.86 2.23 3.22
C HIS A 287 8.76 1.78 2.06
N HIS A 288 8.55 2.27 0.84
CA HIS A 288 9.42 1.94 -0.29
C HIS A 288 10.86 2.44 -0.09
N LYS A 289 11.02 3.68 0.37
CA LYS A 289 12.34 4.31 0.48
C LYS A 289 13.20 3.74 1.60
N PHE A 290 12.58 3.25 2.67
CA PHE A 290 13.28 2.77 3.87
C PHE A 290 12.75 1.41 4.36
N SER A 291 12.33 0.54 3.42
CA SER A 291 11.77 -0.80 3.68
C SER A 291 12.64 -1.60 4.65
N GLU A 292 12.02 -2.46 5.46
CA GLU A 292 12.70 -3.29 6.49
C GLU A 292 13.37 -2.54 7.66
N THR A 293 13.45 -1.20 7.64
CA THR A 293 14.07 -0.41 8.71
C THR A 293 13.05 0.16 9.72
N ASP A 294 13.53 0.70 10.83
CA ASP A 294 12.75 1.45 11.82
C ASP A 294 12.13 2.77 11.29
N ALA A 295 12.39 3.15 10.03
CA ALA A 295 11.64 4.18 9.33
C ALA A 295 10.44 3.64 8.53
N ASP A 296 10.38 2.34 8.21
CA ASP A 296 9.22 1.71 7.56
C ASP A 296 8.01 1.67 8.53
N PRO A 297 6.84 2.25 8.15
CA PRO A 297 5.63 2.24 8.98
C PRO A 297 5.20 0.85 9.46
N HIS A 298 5.42 -0.19 8.64
CA HIS A 298 4.96 -1.56 8.86
C HIS A 298 6.09 -2.59 8.69
N ASN A 299 7.31 -2.21 9.05
CA ASN A 299 8.54 -3.01 9.01
C ASN A 299 8.33 -4.52 9.29
N ALA A 300 8.56 -5.35 8.26
CA ALA A 300 8.40 -6.80 8.31
C ALA A 300 9.42 -7.53 9.21
N THR A 301 10.60 -6.94 9.48
CA THR A 301 11.60 -7.53 10.40
C THR A 301 11.09 -7.63 11.84
N ARG A 302 10.10 -6.81 12.20
CA ARG A 302 9.38 -6.86 13.49
C ARG A 302 8.35 -7.99 13.56
N GLY A 303 8.27 -8.83 12.52
CA GLY A 303 7.48 -10.05 12.45
C GLY A 303 6.05 -9.87 11.95
N PHE A 304 5.47 -10.95 11.42
CA PHE A 304 4.17 -10.98 10.72
C PHE A 304 3.06 -10.17 11.43
N PHE A 305 2.89 -10.33 12.75
CA PHE A 305 1.83 -9.61 13.47
C PHE A 305 2.03 -8.09 13.45
N PHE A 306 3.28 -7.60 13.53
CA PHE A 306 3.57 -6.18 13.49
C PHE A 306 3.23 -5.59 12.12
N SER A 307 3.75 -6.18 11.04
CA SER A 307 3.55 -5.68 9.67
C SER A 307 2.12 -5.83 9.17
N HIS A 308 1.42 -6.89 9.60
CA HIS A 308 0.02 -7.10 9.25
C HIS A 308 -0.90 -6.06 9.92
N ILE A 309 -0.86 -5.97 11.26
CA ILE A 309 -1.86 -5.17 12.00
C ILE A 309 -1.29 -4.42 13.20
N GLY A 310 -0.25 -4.94 13.85
CA GLY A 310 0.32 -4.41 15.09
C GLY A 310 0.80 -2.96 14.96
N TRP A 311 1.30 -2.56 13.79
CA TRP A 311 1.70 -1.17 13.51
C TRP A 311 0.56 -0.15 13.66
N LEU A 312 -0.68 -0.53 13.34
CA LEU A 312 -1.89 0.30 13.52
C LEU A 312 -2.34 0.38 15.00
N LEU A 313 -1.87 -0.54 15.84
CA LEU A 313 -2.25 -0.67 17.25
C LEU A 313 -1.30 0.10 18.20
N VAL A 314 -0.21 0.66 17.65
CA VAL A 314 0.84 1.37 18.40
C VAL A 314 1.08 2.78 17.86
N ARG A 315 1.93 3.55 18.52
CA ARG A 315 2.51 4.76 17.92
C ARG A 315 3.62 4.37 16.93
N LYS A 316 3.61 4.99 15.76
CA LYS A 316 4.71 4.94 14.77
C LYS A 316 6.05 5.25 15.46
N HIS A 317 7.10 4.60 14.98
CA HIS A 317 8.47 4.88 15.42
C HIS A 317 8.88 6.32 15.03
N PRO A 318 9.73 7.03 15.81
CA PRO A 318 10.12 8.40 15.49
C PRO A 318 10.71 8.57 14.09
N ASP A 319 11.46 7.59 13.59
CA ASP A 319 12.11 7.69 12.29
C ASP A 319 11.10 7.65 11.12
N VAL A 320 9.97 6.94 11.27
CA VAL A 320 8.84 7.00 10.31
C VAL A 320 8.33 8.44 10.17
N ILE A 321 8.31 9.18 11.28
CA ILE A 321 7.83 10.56 11.34
C ILE A 321 8.90 11.51 10.76
N GLU A 322 10.17 11.33 11.13
CA GLU A 322 11.29 12.15 10.66
C GLU A 322 11.53 11.98 9.16
N LYS A 323 11.57 10.74 8.66
CA LYS A 323 11.75 10.43 7.23
C LYS A 323 10.51 10.82 6.42
N GLY A 324 9.30 10.58 6.94
CA GLY A 324 8.03 11.01 6.32
C GLY A 324 7.81 12.53 6.27
N GLN A 325 8.65 13.32 6.93
CA GLN A 325 8.71 14.79 6.77
C GLN A 325 9.72 15.25 5.72
N LYS A 326 10.63 14.37 5.28
CA LYS A 326 11.73 14.68 4.34
C LYS A 326 11.42 14.32 2.88
N LEU A 327 10.37 13.54 2.63
CA LEU A 327 9.88 13.24 1.28
C LEU A 327 9.19 14.46 0.65
N ASP A 328 9.28 14.60 -0.67
CA ASP A 328 8.36 15.47 -1.38
C ASP A 328 6.99 14.83 -1.59
N LEU A 329 5.99 15.69 -1.44
CA LEU A 329 4.56 15.45 -1.61
C LEU A 329 3.90 16.66 -2.28
N SER A 330 4.67 17.52 -2.98
CA SER A 330 4.20 18.71 -3.68
C SER A 330 3.15 18.36 -4.74
N ASP A 331 3.36 17.24 -5.44
CA ASP A 331 2.45 16.63 -6.40
C ASP A 331 1.11 16.24 -5.74
N VAL A 332 1.15 15.56 -4.60
CA VAL A 332 -0.06 15.16 -3.84
C VAL A 332 -0.79 16.37 -3.24
N LYS A 333 -0.05 17.41 -2.82
CA LYS A 333 -0.61 18.69 -2.34
C LYS A 333 -1.24 19.51 -3.47
N ALA A 334 -0.72 19.41 -4.69
CA ALA A 334 -1.25 20.09 -5.87
C ALA A 334 -2.55 19.46 -6.41
N ASP A 335 -2.77 18.15 -6.18
CA ASP A 335 -4.02 17.51 -6.57
C ASP A 335 -5.20 17.94 -5.67
N LYS A 336 -6.01 18.87 -6.22
CA LYS A 336 -7.23 19.38 -5.59
C LYS A 336 -8.25 18.30 -5.26
N VAL A 337 -8.26 17.15 -5.96
CA VAL A 337 -9.16 16.03 -5.66
C VAL A 337 -8.73 15.32 -4.38
N VAL A 338 -7.42 15.06 -4.24
CA VAL A 338 -6.81 14.47 -3.04
C VAL A 338 -6.97 15.40 -1.84
N MET A 339 -6.70 16.70 -2.00
CA MET A 339 -6.86 17.69 -0.92
C MET A 339 -8.33 17.91 -0.54
N PHE A 340 -9.28 17.79 -1.47
CA PHE A 340 -10.71 17.77 -1.16
C PHE A 340 -11.06 16.54 -0.31
N GLN A 341 -10.59 15.35 -0.69
CA GLN A 341 -10.84 14.13 0.07
C GLN A 341 -10.26 14.22 1.48
N ARG A 342 -9.00 14.63 1.64
CA ARG A 342 -8.38 14.86 2.96
C ARG A 342 -9.18 15.81 3.84
N ARG A 343 -9.72 16.90 3.27
CA ARG A 343 -10.57 17.86 3.99
C ARG A 343 -11.91 17.26 4.45
N TYR A 344 -12.51 16.38 3.67
CA TYR A 344 -13.83 15.78 3.94
C TYR A 344 -13.78 14.28 4.29
N TYR A 345 -12.62 13.78 4.69
CA TYR A 345 -12.36 12.34 4.82
C TYR A 345 -13.27 11.64 5.84
N LYS A 346 -13.50 12.26 7.01
CA LYS A 346 -14.34 11.68 8.07
C LYS A 346 -15.80 11.51 7.60
N PRO A 347 -16.50 12.54 7.08
CA PRO A 347 -17.86 12.34 6.56
C PRO A 347 -17.89 11.47 5.30
N SER A 348 -16.87 11.48 4.41
CA SER A 348 -16.84 10.60 3.25
C SER A 348 -16.73 9.13 3.64
N VAL A 349 -15.88 8.77 4.61
CA VAL A 349 -15.78 7.41 5.16
C VAL A 349 -17.07 6.97 5.84
N VAL A 350 -17.67 7.81 6.69
CA VAL A 350 -18.96 7.46 7.35
C VAL A 350 -20.02 7.15 6.29
N LEU A 351 -20.16 8.03 5.28
CA LEU A 351 -21.13 7.84 4.20
C LEU A 351 -20.82 6.62 3.34
N LEU A 352 -19.59 6.48 2.85
CA LEU A 352 -19.24 5.56 1.76
C LEU A 352 -18.76 4.19 2.23
N CYS A 353 -18.07 4.10 3.38
CA CYS A 353 -17.62 2.82 3.93
C CYS A 353 -18.71 2.15 4.78
N PHE A 354 -19.55 2.93 5.48
CA PHE A 354 -20.53 2.39 6.45
C PHE A 354 -21.99 2.63 6.07
N THR A 355 -22.42 3.88 5.86
CA THR A 355 -23.84 4.19 5.67
C THR A 355 -24.39 3.62 4.37
N LEU A 356 -23.80 3.97 3.22
CA LEU A 356 -24.29 3.57 1.89
C LEU A 356 -24.28 2.03 1.71
N PRO A 357 -23.21 1.28 2.06
CA PRO A 357 -23.22 -0.17 1.88
C PRO A 357 -24.18 -0.90 2.81
N THR A 358 -24.59 -0.29 3.94
CA THR A 358 -25.63 -0.79 4.86
C THR A 358 -27.05 -0.44 4.38
N LEU A 359 -27.28 0.79 3.92
CA LEU A 359 -28.63 1.24 3.56
C LEU A 359 -29.08 0.75 2.18
N VAL A 360 -28.17 0.50 1.23
CA VAL A 360 -28.55 0.01 -0.11
C VAL A 360 -29.28 -1.34 -0.06
N PRO A 361 -28.75 -2.40 0.60
CA PRO A 361 -29.46 -3.69 0.67
C PRO A 361 -30.79 -3.61 1.42
N TRP A 362 -30.80 -2.88 2.54
CA TRP A 362 -31.99 -2.68 3.36
C TRP A 362 -33.12 -1.97 2.59
N TYR A 363 -32.78 -0.95 1.79
CA TYR A 363 -33.78 -0.15 1.07
C TYR A 363 -34.20 -0.74 -0.28
N PHE A 364 -33.26 -1.24 -1.09
CA PHE A 364 -33.55 -1.63 -2.49
C PHE A 364 -34.02 -3.07 -2.68
N TRP A 365 -33.74 -3.97 -1.73
CA TRP A 365 -34.22 -5.36 -1.80
C TRP A 365 -34.61 -5.94 -0.43
N ASP A 366 -35.00 -5.07 0.51
CA ASP A 366 -35.58 -5.43 1.82
C ASP A 366 -34.70 -6.40 2.63
N GLU A 367 -33.37 -6.24 2.56
CA GLU A 367 -32.45 -7.04 3.37
C GLU A 367 -32.57 -6.65 4.86
N SER A 368 -32.37 -7.59 5.77
CA SER A 368 -32.29 -7.29 7.20
C SER A 368 -31.21 -6.24 7.45
N ILE A 369 -31.53 -5.16 8.20
CA ILE A 369 -30.58 -4.10 8.53
C ILE A 369 -29.34 -4.66 9.29
N ILE A 370 -29.52 -5.76 10.04
CA ILE A 370 -28.45 -6.47 10.74
C ILE A 370 -27.52 -7.17 9.74
N ILE A 371 -28.07 -7.90 8.78
CA ILE A 371 -27.29 -8.58 7.71
C ILE A 371 -26.58 -7.53 6.84
N SER A 372 -27.28 -6.46 6.48
CA SER A 372 -26.76 -5.33 5.71
C SER A 372 -25.61 -4.61 6.41
N PHE A 373 -25.65 -4.48 7.74
CA PHE A 373 -24.56 -3.91 8.51
C PHE A 373 -23.39 -4.89 8.67
N PHE A 374 -23.64 -6.16 8.98
CA PHE A 374 -22.56 -7.10 9.27
C PHE A 374 -21.86 -7.66 8.02
N ILE A 375 -22.50 -7.73 6.85
CA ILE A 375 -21.90 -8.33 5.64
C ILE A 375 -21.28 -7.27 4.69
N PRO A 376 -22.04 -6.50 3.87
CA PRO A 376 -21.46 -5.57 2.90
C PRO A 376 -20.80 -4.32 3.54
N THR A 377 -21.01 -4.10 4.83
CA THR A 377 -20.28 -3.09 5.61
C THR A 377 -19.15 -3.74 6.42
N ILE A 378 -19.44 -4.39 7.55
CA ILE A 378 -18.39 -4.80 8.50
C ILE A 378 -17.48 -5.91 7.94
N LEU A 379 -18.01 -7.07 7.55
CA LEU A 379 -17.21 -8.17 7.02
C LEU A 379 -16.43 -7.76 5.77
N ARG A 380 -17.09 -7.08 4.82
CA ARG A 380 -16.46 -6.58 3.59
C ARG A 380 -15.29 -5.63 3.87
N TYR A 381 -15.44 -4.71 4.82
CA TYR A 381 -14.34 -3.82 5.23
C TYR A 381 -13.19 -4.60 5.88
N THR A 382 -13.49 -5.53 6.79
CA THR A 382 -12.47 -6.38 7.44
C THR A 382 -11.72 -7.25 6.43
N ILE A 383 -12.40 -7.84 5.44
CA ILE A 383 -11.75 -8.59 4.35
C ILE A 383 -10.85 -7.66 3.52
N GLY A 384 -11.32 -6.47 3.13
CA GLY A 384 -10.51 -5.49 2.38
C GLY A 384 -9.24 -5.05 3.13
N LEU A 385 -9.34 -4.85 4.44
CA LEU A 385 -8.20 -4.57 5.31
C LEU A 385 -7.21 -5.75 5.34
N ASN A 386 -7.67 -6.95 5.71
CA ASN A 386 -6.79 -8.11 5.84
C ASN A 386 -6.15 -8.50 4.49
N ALA A 387 -6.86 -8.39 3.38
CA ALA A 387 -6.33 -8.60 2.03
C ALA A 387 -5.20 -7.60 1.69
N THR A 388 -5.34 -6.34 2.10
CA THR A 388 -4.27 -5.34 1.92
C THR A 388 -3.09 -5.64 2.85
N TRP A 389 -3.36 -5.94 4.12
CA TRP A 389 -2.32 -6.23 5.11
C TRP A 389 -1.53 -7.53 4.84
N LEU A 390 -2.07 -8.45 4.04
CA LEU A 390 -1.32 -9.61 3.52
C LEU A 390 -0.22 -9.20 2.54
N VAL A 391 -0.30 -8.02 1.91
CA VAL A 391 0.82 -7.46 1.12
C VAL A 391 1.95 -7.13 2.09
N ASN A 392 1.71 -6.25 3.06
CA ASN A 392 2.68 -5.80 4.07
C ASN A 392 3.31 -6.94 4.89
N SER A 393 2.58 -8.05 5.13
CA SER A 393 3.08 -9.17 5.92
C SER A 393 3.44 -10.42 5.11
N ALA A 394 2.48 -11.05 4.43
CA ALA A 394 2.73 -12.30 3.73
C ALA A 394 3.63 -12.10 2.51
N ALA A 395 3.48 -10.99 1.77
CA ALA A 395 4.32 -10.69 0.61
C ALA A 395 5.71 -10.10 0.98
N HIS A 396 6.05 -9.89 2.26
CA HIS A 396 7.43 -9.69 2.71
C HIS A 396 8.09 -10.97 3.27
N MET A 397 7.32 -12.04 3.50
CA MET A 397 7.80 -13.22 4.26
C MET A 397 7.68 -14.54 3.49
N PHE A 398 6.67 -14.71 2.64
CA PHE A 398 6.31 -16.01 2.05
C PHE A 398 6.18 -15.89 0.52
N GLY A 399 7.09 -16.54 -0.19
CA GLY A 399 7.14 -16.56 -1.66
C GLY A 399 8.58 -16.56 -2.19
N ASN A 400 8.74 -16.49 -3.51
CA ASN A 400 10.05 -16.47 -4.17
C ASN A 400 10.48 -15.03 -4.54
N ARG A 401 11.71 -14.88 -5.03
CA ARG A 401 12.37 -13.59 -5.35
C ARG A 401 13.05 -13.60 -6.73
N PRO A 402 12.27 -13.79 -7.82
CA PRO A 402 12.82 -13.99 -9.17
C PRO A 402 13.60 -12.81 -9.74
N TYR A 403 13.39 -11.58 -9.23
CA TYR A 403 14.06 -10.36 -9.73
C TYR A 403 15.14 -9.86 -8.78
N ASP A 404 14.91 -9.88 -7.46
CA ASP A 404 15.91 -9.48 -6.47
C ASP A 404 15.81 -10.26 -5.15
N GLN A 405 16.84 -11.05 -4.85
CA GLN A 405 16.94 -11.88 -3.64
C GLN A 405 17.56 -11.16 -2.43
N ASN A 406 18.02 -9.91 -2.57
CA ASN A 406 18.64 -9.15 -1.49
C ASN A 406 17.57 -8.44 -0.64
N ILE A 407 16.43 -8.08 -1.24
CA ILE A 407 15.27 -7.50 -0.56
C ILE A 407 14.33 -8.58 0.01
N ASN A 408 13.49 -8.23 0.99
CA ASN A 408 12.50 -9.15 1.56
C ASN A 408 11.25 -9.41 0.70
N PRO A 409 10.65 -8.41 0.01
CA PRO A 409 9.45 -8.58 -0.82
C PRO A 409 9.47 -9.79 -1.76
N ARG A 410 8.33 -10.46 -1.90
CA ARG A 410 8.12 -11.78 -2.51
C ARG A 410 7.02 -11.77 -3.55
N GLU A 411 7.10 -12.65 -4.55
CA GLU A 411 5.92 -12.99 -5.34
C GLU A 411 5.06 -14.01 -4.57
N ASN A 412 3.79 -13.70 -4.35
CA ASN A 412 2.82 -14.56 -3.67
C ASN A 412 1.48 -14.57 -4.41
N PRO A 413 1.19 -15.61 -5.23
CA PRO A 413 -0.03 -15.69 -6.03
C PRO A 413 -1.35 -15.64 -5.24
N LEU A 414 -1.35 -16.10 -3.97
CA LEU A 414 -2.53 -16.03 -3.11
C LEU A 414 -2.80 -14.59 -2.66
N VAL A 415 -1.74 -13.81 -2.39
CA VAL A 415 -1.85 -12.37 -2.14
C VAL A 415 -2.28 -11.64 -3.41
N SER A 416 -1.76 -11.98 -4.60
CA SER A 416 -2.21 -11.37 -5.86
C SER A 416 -3.70 -11.59 -6.12
N LEU A 417 -4.21 -12.79 -5.83
CA LEU A 417 -5.64 -13.10 -5.94
C LEU A 417 -6.49 -12.30 -4.95
N GLY A 418 -6.05 -12.18 -3.68
CA GLY A 418 -6.78 -11.44 -2.64
C GLY A 418 -6.72 -9.92 -2.78
N ALA A 419 -5.58 -9.39 -3.24
CA ALA A 419 -5.28 -7.97 -3.36
C ALA A 419 -5.34 -7.44 -4.82
N LEU A 420 -6.08 -8.11 -5.70
CA LEU A 420 -6.35 -7.72 -7.09
C LEU A 420 -5.10 -7.51 -7.99
N GLY A 421 -3.92 -7.95 -7.56
CA GLY A 421 -2.66 -7.81 -8.29
C GLY A 421 -1.42 -7.62 -7.40
N GLU A 422 -1.55 -7.00 -6.22
CA GLU A 422 -0.38 -6.47 -5.50
C GLU A 422 0.50 -7.51 -4.77
N GLY A 423 0.24 -8.80 -4.95
CA GLY A 423 1.08 -9.89 -4.42
C GLY A 423 2.33 -10.19 -5.26
N PHE A 424 2.53 -9.53 -6.41
CA PHE A 424 3.78 -9.59 -7.18
C PHE A 424 4.82 -8.61 -6.60
N HIS A 425 5.12 -8.79 -5.31
CA HIS A 425 5.74 -7.76 -4.49
C HIS A 425 7.27 -7.68 -4.66
N ASN A 426 7.92 -8.77 -5.09
CA ASN A 426 9.34 -8.73 -5.44
C ASN A 426 9.54 -7.92 -6.73
N TYR A 427 8.67 -8.11 -7.73
CA TYR A 427 8.66 -7.25 -8.92
C TYR A 427 8.43 -5.80 -8.53
N HIS A 428 7.41 -5.56 -7.71
CA HIS A 428 6.99 -4.20 -7.37
C HIS A 428 8.05 -3.39 -6.62
N HIS A 429 8.72 -3.94 -5.61
CA HIS A 429 9.80 -3.21 -4.93
C HIS A 429 11.07 -3.06 -5.80
N THR A 430 11.31 -3.98 -6.73
CA THR A 430 12.39 -3.85 -7.72
C THR A 430 12.08 -2.77 -8.76
N PHE A 431 10.80 -2.59 -9.11
CA PHE A 431 10.32 -1.70 -10.18
C PHE A 431 9.07 -0.91 -9.75
N PRO A 432 9.19 0.03 -8.77
CA PRO A 432 8.03 0.68 -8.15
C PRO A 432 7.21 1.54 -9.13
N TYR A 433 7.88 2.05 -10.17
CA TYR A 433 7.29 2.90 -11.21
C TYR A 433 6.44 2.16 -12.26
N ASP A 434 6.38 0.82 -12.22
CA ASP A 434 5.64 0.04 -13.21
C ASP A 434 4.12 0.02 -12.95
N TYR A 435 3.31 0.45 -13.92
CA TYR A 435 1.86 0.58 -13.75
C TYR A 435 1.14 -0.75 -13.51
N SER A 436 1.75 -1.88 -13.90
CA SER A 436 1.18 -3.20 -13.71
C SER A 436 1.52 -3.79 -12.33
N THR A 437 2.57 -3.27 -11.66
CA THR A 437 3.19 -3.88 -10.45
C THR A 437 3.55 -5.38 -10.61
N SER A 438 3.59 -5.88 -11.84
CA SER A 438 3.91 -7.27 -12.19
C SER A 438 4.49 -7.38 -13.61
N GLU A 439 5.32 -8.39 -13.87
CA GLU A 439 5.77 -8.73 -15.22
C GLU A 439 4.60 -9.20 -16.11
N PHE A 440 3.67 -9.96 -15.55
CA PHE A 440 2.70 -10.80 -16.29
C PHE A 440 1.41 -10.09 -16.76
N GLY A 441 1.37 -8.75 -16.74
CA GLY A 441 0.19 -7.98 -17.14
C GLY A 441 -1.04 -8.37 -16.31
N TRP A 442 -2.08 -8.89 -16.96
CA TRP A 442 -3.38 -9.23 -16.33
C TRP A 442 -3.39 -10.56 -15.54
N ARG A 443 -2.34 -11.41 -15.62
CA ARG A 443 -2.31 -12.72 -14.92
C ARG A 443 -2.38 -12.51 -13.39
N LEU A 444 -3.50 -12.89 -12.78
CA LEU A 444 -3.86 -12.61 -11.38
C LEU A 444 -3.85 -11.10 -11.00
N ASN A 445 -4.10 -10.21 -11.96
CA ASN A 445 -3.99 -8.77 -11.74
C ASN A 445 -5.14 -8.00 -12.40
N ILE A 446 -6.24 -7.92 -11.64
CA ILE A 446 -7.47 -7.22 -12.02
C ILE A 446 -7.23 -5.71 -12.09
N THR A 447 -6.34 -5.17 -11.27
CA THR A 447 -5.97 -3.75 -11.26
C THR A 447 -5.37 -3.31 -12.60
N THR A 448 -4.43 -4.07 -13.16
CA THR A 448 -3.85 -3.78 -14.49
C THR A 448 -4.92 -3.80 -15.58
N ALA A 449 -5.81 -4.81 -15.58
CA ALA A 449 -6.91 -4.90 -16.54
C ALA A 449 -7.89 -3.72 -16.44
N PHE A 450 -8.15 -3.23 -15.23
CA PHE A 450 -8.94 -2.01 -15.02
C PHE A 450 -8.24 -0.76 -15.58
N ILE A 451 -6.94 -0.56 -15.29
CA ILE A 451 -6.18 0.60 -15.80
C ILE A 451 -6.13 0.57 -17.34
N ASP A 452 -5.96 -0.61 -17.94
CA ASP A 452 -5.96 -0.78 -19.39
C ASP A 452 -7.31 -0.48 -20.03
N LEU A 453 -8.41 -0.90 -19.40
CA LEU A 453 -9.76 -0.50 -19.82
C LEU A 453 -9.95 1.02 -19.70
N MET A 454 -9.46 1.65 -18.63
CA MET A 454 -9.49 3.12 -18.51
C MET A 454 -8.64 3.81 -19.57
N CYS A 455 -7.52 3.23 -20.00
CA CYS A 455 -6.73 3.74 -21.12
C CYS A 455 -7.45 3.59 -22.46
N PHE A 456 -8.11 2.45 -22.71
CA PHE A 456 -8.93 2.26 -23.90
C PHE A 456 -10.09 3.27 -23.98
N LEU A 457 -10.69 3.61 -22.85
CA LEU A 457 -11.74 4.63 -22.73
C LEU A 457 -11.20 6.09 -22.72
N GLY A 458 -9.89 6.31 -22.86
CA GLY A 458 -9.27 7.65 -22.82
C GLY A 458 -9.31 8.33 -21.44
N LEU A 459 -9.68 7.60 -20.38
CA LEU A 459 -9.76 8.08 -19.00
C LEU A 459 -8.42 7.98 -18.26
N ALA A 460 -7.51 7.14 -18.74
CA ALA A 460 -6.13 7.01 -18.29
C ALA A 460 -5.15 7.11 -19.48
N SER A 461 -3.88 7.40 -19.20
CA SER A 461 -2.81 7.56 -20.20
C SER A 461 -1.45 7.32 -19.54
N ASP A 462 -0.36 7.33 -20.33
CA ASP A 462 1.01 7.43 -19.80
C ASP A 462 1.43 6.26 -18.87
N ARG A 463 0.97 5.04 -19.17
CA ARG A 463 1.31 3.81 -18.44
C ARG A 463 2.80 3.49 -18.60
N LYS A 464 3.60 3.70 -17.55
CA LYS A 464 5.03 3.33 -17.50
C LYS A 464 5.19 1.82 -17.31
N LYS A 465 5.92 1.15 -18.19
CA LYS A 465 6.11 -0.31 -18.17
C LYS A 465 7.59 -0.63 -18.39
N VAL A 466 8.20 -1.41 -17.51
CA VAL A 466 9.63 -1.78 -17.63
C VAL A 466 9.86 -2.61 -18.90
N SER A 467 10.95 -2.32 -19.61
CA SER A 467 11.37 -3.09 -20.78
C SER A 467 11.75 -4.53 -20.40
N LYS A 468 11.56 -5.48 -21.33
CA LYS A 468 11.87 -6.90 -21.08
C LYS A 468 13.36 -7.12 -20.83
N GLU A 469 14.16 -6.28 -21.45
CA GLU A 469 15.61 -6.23 -21.43
C GLU A 469 16.11 -5.87 -20.02
N VAL A 470 15.53 -4.83 -19.40
CA VAL A 470 15.82 -4.43 -18.00
C VAL A 470 15.32 -5.48 -17.01
N ILE A 471 14.12 -6.04 -17.20
CA ILE A 471 13.59 -7.11 -16.35
C ILE A 471 14.53 -8.34 -16.40
N LEU A 472 14.96 -8.76 -17.58
CA LEU A 472 15.86 -9.89 -17.77
C LEU A 472 17.26 -9.62 -17.18
N ALA A 473 17.80 -8.41 -17.37
CA ALA A 473 19.07 -8.00 -16.78
C ALA A 473 19.04 -8.07 -15.25
N ARG A 474 17.98 -7.57 -14.60
CA ARG A 474 17.84 -7.63 -13.13
C ARG A 474 17.64 -9.07 -12.64
N LYS A 475 16.81 -9.88 -13.32
CA LYS A 475 16.67 -11.33 -13.05
C LYS A 475 18.01 -12.08 -13.07
N MET A 476 18.88 -11.75 -14.02
CA MET A 476 20.21 -12.37 -14.14
C MET A 476 21.23 -11.83 -13.14
N ARG A 477 21.05 -10.59 -12.64
CA ARG A 477 21.97 -9.93 -11.70
C ARG A 477 21.68 -10.24 -10.23
N THR A 478 20.41 -10.22 -9.84
CA THR A 478 19.98 -10.26 -8.44
C THR A 478 18.92 -11.32 -8.11
N GLY A 479 18.28 -11.94 -9.10
CA GLY A 479 17.19 -12.90 -8.87
C GLY A 479 17.63 -14.22 -8.24
N ASP A 480 16.75 -14.85 -7.45
CA ASP A 480 16.96 -16.16 -6.80
C ASP A 480 16.94 -17.37 -7.77
N GLY A 481 16.79 -17.12 -9.08
CA GLY A 481 16.69 -18.14 -10.12
C GLY A 481 15.30 -18.77 -10.31
N SER A 482 14.31 -18.45 -9.47
CA SER A 482 12.96 -19.05 -9.55
C SER A 482 12.19 -18.68 -10.82
N HIS A 483 12.62 -17.64 -11.54
CA HIS A 483 12.03 -17.20 -12.80
C HIS A 483 12.04 -18.30 -13.90
N LYS A 484 12.79 -19.38 -13.69
CA LYS A 484 12.84 -20.56 -14.59
C LYS A 484 11.66 -21.52 -14.39
N SER A 485 10.83 -21.33 -13.35
CA SER A 485 9.78 -22.29 -12.94
C SER A 485 8.37 -22.05 -13.51
N GLY A 486 8.02 -20.82 -13.92
CA GLY A 486 6.75 -20.47 -14.64
C GLY A 486 5.57 -19.95 -13.80
#